data_AF-A0A2V9LK63-F1
#
_entry.id   AF-A0A2V9LK63-F1
#
_cell.length_a   1.000
_cell.length_b   1.000
_cell.length_c   1.000
_cell.angle_alpha   90.00
_cell.angle_beta   90.00
_cell.angle_gamma   90.00
#
_symmetry.space_group_name_H-M   'P 1'
#
loop_
_entity.id
_entity.type
_entity.pdbx_description
1 polymer ?
#
loop_
_entity_poly.entity_id
_entity_poly.type
_entity_poly.pdbx_seq_one_letter_code
_entity_poly.pdbx_strand_id
1 'polypeptide(L)'
;MLKKLLWAGVALMGATALGVIALKRGEPLNAVWLIAAAASIYALGYRFYSRWVAFRVLELDDQRATPAERLDDGRDFVPTNKWVVFGHHFAAIAGPGPLVGPILAAQFGYLPGTIWIVIGGVLGGAVQDFVTLFCSIRRDGKSLGKMAKDEISELGGWTALVGVLLIMVILIAVVALVV
;
A
#
# COMPACT_ATOMS: atom_id res chain seq x y z
N MET A 1 -8.28 -1.81 30.07
CA MET A 1 -7.66 -3.14 29.91
C MET A 1 -8.16 -3.89 28.69
N LEU A 2 -9.48 -3.96 28.44
CA LEU A 2 -10.08 -4.74 27.34
C LEU A 2 -9.49 -4.46 25.94
N LYS A 3 -9.26 -3.18 25.57
CA LYS A 3 -8.64 -2.83 24.28
C LYS A 3 -7.21 -3.38 24.12
N LYS A 4 -6.41 -3.39 25.19
CA LYS A 4 -5.04 -3.94 25.15
C LYS A 4 -5.07 -5.46 24.99
N LEU A 5 -6.00 -6.13 25.68
CA LEU A 5 -6.24 -7.57 25.55
C LEU A 5 -6.68 -7.95 24.13
N LEU A 6 -7.54 -7.15 23.49
CA LEU A 6 -7.97 -7.38 22.11
C LEU A 6 -6.78 -7.34 21.14
N TRP A 7 -5.94 -6.30 21.20
CA TRP A 7 -4.76 -6.21 20.33
C TRP A 7 -3.70 -7.27 20.63
N ALA A 8 -3.57 -7.68 21.89
CA ALA A 8 -2.75 -8.83 22.26
C ALA A 8 -3.30 -10.13 21.65
N GLY A 9 -4.62 -10.31 21.62
CA GLY A 9 -5.28 -11.44 20.95
C GLY A 9 -5.02 -11.46 19.44
N VAL A 10 -5.11 -10.30 18.77
CA VAL A 10 -4.78 -10.19 17.33
C VAL A 10 -3.32 -10.53 17.06
N ALA A 11 -2.40 -10.03 17.91
CA ALA A 11 -0.99 -10.36 17.79
C ALA A 11 -0.71 -11.85 18.02
N LEU A 12 -1.35 -12.46 19.01
CA LEU A 12 -1.24 -13.89 19.29
C LEU A 12 -1.77 -14.72 18.11
N MET A 13 -2.91 -14.32 17.53
CA MET A 13 -3.48 -14.97 16.35
C MET A 13 -2.51 -14.93 15.16
N GLY A 14 -1.93 -13.75 14.86
CA GLY A 14 -0.93 -13.63 13.81
C GLY A 14 0.33 -14.49 14.07
N ALA A 15 0.82 -14.50 15.30
CA ALA A 15 1.98 -15.30 15.70
C ALA A 15 1.71 -16.81 15.58
N THR A 16 0.54 -17.27 16.03
CA THR A 16 0.14 -18.68 15.90
C THR A 16 -0.03 -19.08 14.43
N ALA A 17 -0.63 -18.21 13.61
CA ALA A 17 -0.80 -18.47 12.19
C ALA A 17 0.54 -18.60 11.45
N LEU A 18 1.48 -17.67 11.68
CA LEU A 18 2.84 -17.77 11.17
C LEU A 18 3.59 -19.01 11.70
N GLY A 19 3.40 -19.34 12.98
CA GLY A 19 3.98 -20.54 13.59
C GLY A 19 3.49 -21.82 12.94
N VAL A 20 2.19 -21.92 12.64
CA VAL A 20 1.61 -23.05 11.91
C VAL A 20 2.19 -23.14 10.49
N ILE A 21 2.32 -22.01 9.80
CA ILE A 21 2.94 -21.96 8.46
C ILE A 21 4.40 -22.41 8.49
N ALA A 22 5.13 -22.08 9.55
CA ALA A 22 6.55 -22.42 9.70
C ALA A 22 6.79 -23.89 10.07
N LEU A 23 5.91 -24.46 10.90
CA LEU A 23 6.10 -25.78 11.50
C LEU A 23 5.47 -26.91 10.66
N LYS A 24 4.38 -26.64 9.93
CA LYS A 24 3.79 -27.65 9.03
C LYS A 24 4.66 -27.83 7.78
N ARG A 25 5.43 -28.93 7.75
CA ARG A 25 6.17 -29.40 6.58
C ARG A 25 5.58 -30.73 6.11
N GLY A 26 5.23 -30.82 4.82
CA GLY A 26 4.78 -32.08 4.19
C GLY A 26 3.27 -32.24 3.98
N GLU A 27 2.43 -31.35 4.53
CA GLU A 27 0.99 -31.29 4.25
C GLU A 27 0.65 -30.03 3.45
N PRO A 28 -0.42 -30.04 2.61
CA PRO A 28 -0.89 -28.83 1.96
C PRO A 28 -1.32 -27.80 3.01
N LEU A 29 -0.73 -26.60 2.93
CA LEU A 29 -0.99 -25.50 3.84
C LEU A 29 -2.40 -24.94 3.60
N ASN A 30 -3.24 -24.91 4.64
CA ASN A 30 -4.56 -24.30 4.54
C ASN A 30 -4.42 -22.77 4.41
N ALA A 31 -5.04 -22.19 3.37
CA ALA A 31 -5.05 -20.76 3.09
C ALA A 31 -5.58 -19.90 4.24
N VAL A 32 -6.42 -20.46 5.12
CA VAL A 32 -6.92 -19.77 6.32
C VAL A 32 -5.79 -19.24 7.19
N TRP A 33 -4.68 -19.98 7.31
CA TRP A 33 -3.53 -19.53 8.11
C TRP A 33 -2.81 -18.35 7.47
N LEU A 34 -2.69 -18.33 6.14
CA LEU A 34 -2.11 -17.19 5.41
C LEU A 34 -2.98 -15.94 5.57
N ILE A 35 -4.30 -16.09 5.42
CA ILE A 35 -5.26 -15.00 5.58
C ILE A 35 -5.25 -14.48 7.01
N ALA A 36 -5.27 -15.36 8.01
CA ALA A 36 -5.23 -14.97 9.42
C ALA A 36 -3.94 -14.23 9.78
N ALA A 37 -2.78 -14.69 9.28
CA ALA A 37 -1.50 -14.02 9.46
C ALA A 37 -1.50 -12.63 8.81
N ALA A 38 -1.94 -12.53 7.55
CA ALA A 38 -2.01 -11.27 6.81
C ALA A 38 -2.95 -10.26 7.47
N ALA A 39 -4.18 -10.68 7.80
CA ALA A 39 -5.16 -9.83 8.46
C ALA A 39 -4.66 -9.32 9.81
N SER A 40 -4.02 -10.18 10.60
CA SER A 40 -3.46 -9.78 11.90
C SER A 40 -2.34 -8.76 11.75
N ILE A 41 -1.38 -8.99 10.84
CA ILE A 41 -0.27 -8.05 10.62
C ILE A 41 -0.77 -6.73 10.06
N TYR A 42 -1.69 -6.74 9.08
CA TYR A 42 -2.26 -5.51 8.53
C TYR A 42 -3.08 -4.73 9.55
N ALA A 43 -3.83 -5.41 10.43
CA ALA A 43 -4.54 -4.75 11.52
C ALA A 43 -3.57 -4.07 12.50
N LEU A 44 -2.47 -4.74 12.88
CA LEU A 44 -1.43 -4.17 13.74
C LEU A 44 -0.69 -3.01 13.05
N GLY A 45 -0.30 -3.20 11.80
CA GLY A 45 0.35 -2.19 10.97
C GLY A 45 -0.50 -0.93 10.83
N TYR A 46 -1.77 -1.10 10.48
CA TYR A 46 -2.74 0.00 10.44
C TYR A 46 -2.87 0.68 11.81
N ARG A 47 -3.00 -0.06 12.91
CA ARG A 47 -3.27 0.55 14.21
C ARG A 47 -2.08 1.30 14.82
N PHE A 48 -0.89 0.71 14.72
CA PHE A 48 0.30 1.18 15.43
C PHE A 48 1.24 1.94 14.49
N TYR A 49 1.61 1.32 13.37
CA TYR A 49 2.61 1.86 12.46
C TYR A 49 2.05 3.02 11.63
N SER A 50 0.87 2.87 11.01
CA SER A 50 0.26 3.94 10.21
C SER A 50 0.02 5.20 11.05
N ARG A 51 -0.36 5.03 12.33
CA ARG A 51 -0.56 6.13 13.27
C ARG A 51 0.76 6.86 13.56
N TRP A 52 1.85 6.13 13.74
CA TRP A 52 3.17 6.74 13.92
C TRP A 52 3.58 7.52 12.66
N VAL A 53 3.42 6.93 11.47
CA VAL A 53 3.71 7.62 10.20
C VAL A 53 2.83 8.87 10.04
N ALA A 54 1.53 8.77 10.26
CA ALA A 54 0.59 9.87 10.07
C ALA A 54 0.86 11.07 11.00
N PHE A 55 1.08 10.83 12.30
CA PHE A 55 1.15 11.92 13.28
C PHE A 55 2.58 12.33 13.66
N ARG A 56 3.58 11.45 13.50
CA ARG A 56 4.96 11.74 13.90
C ARG A 56 5.88 12.04 12.71
N VAL A 57 5.61 11.42 11.56
CA VAL A 57 6.45 11.58 10.36
C VAL A 57 5.85 12.61 9.41
N LEU A 58 4.57 12.46 9.06
CA LEU A 58 3.89 13.31 8.08
C LEU A 58 3.14 14.50 8.72
N GLU A 59 2.93 14.45 10.03
CA GLU A 59 2.24 15.49 10.81
C GLU A 59 0.92 15.94 10.13
N LEU A 60 0.03 14.97 9.91
CA LEU A 60 -1.29 15.25 9.35
C LEU A 60 -2.03 16.28 10.21
N ASP A 61 -2.67 17.22 9.51
CA ASP A 61 -3.43 18.32 10.10
C ASP A 61 -4.86 18.28 9.54
N ASP A 62 -5.82 18.02 10.42
CA ASP A 62 -7.24 17.92 10.10
C ASP A 62 -7.87 19.30 9.80
N GLN A 63 -7.20 20.41 10.14
CA GLN A 63 -7.69 21.76 9.84
C GLN A 63 -7.35 22.22 8.42
N ARG A 64 -6.53 21.45 7.70
CA ARG A 64 -6.07 21.82 6.36
C ARG A 64 -6.96 21.21 5.28
N ALA A 65 -7.76 22.07 4.64
CA ALA A 65 -8.60 21.69 3.50
C ALA A 65 -7.78 21.07 2.37
N THR A 66 -8.35 20.05 1.71
CA THR A 66 -7.72 19.39 0.57
C THR A 66 -7.83 20.27 -0.70
N PRO A 67 -7.00 20.05 -1.74
CA PRO A 67 -7.13 20.76 -3.01
C PRO A 67 -8.53 20.64 -3.62
N ALA A 68 -9.20 19.49 -3.43
CA ALA A 68 -10.58 19.28 -3.88
C ALA A 68 -11.56 20.30 -3.27
N GLU A 69 -11.41 20.62 -1.99
CA GLU A 69 -12.27 21.59 -1.29
C GLU A 69 -11.81 23.04 -1.49
N ARG A 70 -10.50 23.27 -1.64
CA ARG A 70 -9.92 24.61 -1.75
C ARG A 70 -10.07 25.22 -3.14
N LEU A 71 -9.94 24.41 -4.20
CA LEU A 71 -9.98 24.86 -5.59
C LEU A 71 -11.36 24.67 -6.23
N ASP A 72 -12.08 23.59 -5.87
CA ASP A 72 -13.46 23.24 -6.28
C ASP A 72 -13.93 23.86 -7.60
N ASP A 73 -13.32 23.43 -8.71
CA ASP A 73 -13.55 24.00 -10.04
C ASP A 73 -14.60 23.24 -10.87
N GLY A 74 -15.18 22.17 -10.29
CA GLY A 74 -16.18 21.34 -10.96
C GLY A 74 -15.63 20.46 -12.09
N ARG A 75 -14.31 20.43 -12.31
CA ARG A 75 -13.66 19.67 -13.38
C ARG A 75 -12.48 18.84 -12.86
N ASP A 76 -11.38 19.49 -12.50
CA ASP A 76 -10.15 18.85 -12.03
C ASP A 76 -10.18 18.63 -10.51
N PHE A 77 -10.88 19.50 -9.78
CA PHE A 77 -11.05 19.45 -8.34
C PHE A 77 -12.54 19.42 -7.99
N VAL A 78 -13.01 18.25 -7.54
CA VAL A 78 -14.40 18.05 -7.12
C VAL A 78 -14.45 17.29 -5.79
N PRO A 79 -15.02 17.87 -4.72
CA PRO A 79 -15.25 17.17 -3.47
C PRO A 79 -16.08 15.90 -3.70
N THR A 80 -15.45 14.74 -3.51
CA THR A 80 -16.05 13.43 -3.80
C THR A 80 -16.14 12.59 -2.55
N ASN A 81 -17.15 11.74 -2.46
CA ASN A 81 -17.31 10.82 -1.33
C ASN A 81 -16.05 9.93 -1.18
N LYS A 82 -15.48 9.90 0.03
CA LYS A 82 -14.27 9.12 0.37
C LYS A 82 -14.33 7.65 -0.03
N TRP A 83 -15.51 7.02 0.01
CA TRP A 83 -15.67 5.61 -0.37
C TRP A 83 -15.55 5.40 -1.88
N VAL A 84 -16.01 6.36 -2.67
CA VAL A 84 -15.87 6.34 -4.13
C VAL A 84 -14.42 6.58 -4.51
N VAL A 85 -13.76 7.57 -3.89
CA VAL A 85 -12.33 7.85 -4.11
C VAL A 85 -11.48 6.64 -3.72
N PHE A 86 -11.78 6.02 -2.58
CA PHE A 86 -11.12 4.77 -2.17
C PHE A 86 -11.31 3.65 -3.21
N GLY A 87 -12.52 3.47 -3.74
CA GLY A 87 -12.79 2.48 -4.79
C GLY A 87 -11.94 2.70 -6.04
N HIS A 88 -11.79 3.95 -6.50
CA HIS A 88 -10.93 4.28 -7.64
C HIS A 88 -9.46 3.97 -7.37
N HIS A 89 -8.94 4.37 -6.21
CA HIS A 89 -7.55 4.06 -5.84
C HIS A 89 -7.33 2.55 -5.67
N PHE A 90 -8.29 1.84 -5.06
CA PHE A 90 -8.22 0.39 -4.91
C PHE A 90 -8.21 -0.30 -6.28
N ALA A 91 -9.10 0.08 -7.19
CA ALA A 91 -9.16 -0.46 -8.54
C ALA A 91 -7.87 -0.20 -9.33
N ALA A 92 -7.26 0.98 -9.15
CA ALA A 92 -6.00 1.34 -9.82
C ALA A 92 -4.80 0.49 -9.36
N ILE A 93 -4.81 -0.01 -8.11
CA ILE A 93 -3.70 -0.81 -7.53
C ILE A 93 -3.98 -2.32 -7.63
N ALA A 94 -5.25 -2.73 -7.69
CA ALA A 94 -5.68 -4.14 -7.73
C ALA A 94 -5.34 -4.89 -9.04
N GLY A 95 -4.38 -4.39 -9.84
CA GLY A 95 -3.96 -4.95 -11.13
C GLY A 95 -3.19 -6.28 -11.04
N PRO A 96 -2.12 -6.51 -11.82
CA PRO A 96 -1.43 -7.81 -11.87
C PRO A 96 -0.64 -8.17 -10.59
N GLY A 97 -0.40 -7.20 -9.70
CA GLY A 97 0.39 -7.40 -8.47
C GLY A 97 -0.12 -8.54 -7.59
N PRO A 98 -1.40 -8.55 -7.17
CA PRO A 98 -2.00 -9.64 -6.42
C PRO A 98 -2.04 -11.00 -7.13
N LEU A 99 -1.96 -11.03 -8.46
CA LEU A 99 -1.98 -12.27 -9.24
C LEU A 99 -0.58 -12.88 -9.34
N VAL A 100 0.40 -12.10 -9.79
CA VAL A 100 1.75 -12.60 -10.10
C VAL A 100 2.64 -12.61 -8.84
N GLY A 101 2.47 -11.65 -7.94
CA GLY A 101 3.31 -11.48 -6.74
C GLY A 101 3.35 -12.71 -5.83
N PRO A 102 2.20 -13.28 -5.40
CA PRO A 102 2.18 -14.47 -4.56
C PRO A 102 2.81 -15.70 -5.24
N ILE A 103 2.63 -15.85 -6.54
CA ILE A 103 3.21 -16.96 -7.31
C ILE A 103 4.73 -16.86 -7.34
N LEU A 104 5.27 -15.66 -7.61
CA LEU A 104 6.71 -15.40 -7.59
C LEU A 104 7.29 -15.59 -6.18
N ALA A 105 6.60 -15.11 -5.15
CA ALA A 105 7.06 -15.25 -3.77
C ALA A 105 7.04 -16.70 -3.28
N ALA A 106 6.04 -17.49 -3.70
CA ALA A 106 5.93 -18.90 -3.33
C ALA A 106 7.10 -19.75 -3.84
N GLN A 107 7.78 -19.34 -4.91
CA GLN A 107 8.99 -20.01 -5.41
C GLN A 107 10.14 -19.98 -4.39
N PHE A 108 10.19 -18.97 -3.53
CA PHE A 108 11.15 -18.88 -2.43
C PHE A 108 10.69 -19.63 -1.17
N GLY A 109 9.50 -20.24 -1.21
CA GLY A 109 8.86 -20.96 -0.11
C GLY A 109 7.68 -20.17 0.49
N TYR A 110 6.67 -20.90 1.00
CA TYR A 110 5.45 -20.30 1.53
C TYR A 110 5.68 -19.36 2.71
N LEU A 111 6.50 -19.76 3.70
CA LEU A 111 6.80 -18.92 4.86
C LEU A 111 7.57 -17.64 4.48
N PRO A 112 8.76 -17.71 3.85
CA PRO A 112 9.51 -16.50 3.50
C PRO A 112 8.73 -15.61 2.52
N GLY A 113 8.02 -16.18 1.55
CA GLY A 113 7.17 -15.42 0.65
C GLY A 113 6.03 -14.68 1.37
N THR A 114 5.36 -15.35 2.31
CA THR A 114 4.28 -14.73 3.09
C THR A 114 4.81 -13.61 4.00
N ILE A 115 5.92 -13.85 4.69
CA ILE A 115 6.55 -12.83 5.54
C ILE A 115 6.95 -11.62 4.70
N TRP A 116 7.58 -11.85 3.54
CA TRP A 116 8.00 -10.77 2.64
C TRP A 116 6.82 -9.95 2.13
N ILE A 117 5.77 -10.61 1.61
CA ILE A 117 4.59 -9.92 1.07
C ILE A 117 3.89 -9.11 2.17
N VAL A 118 3.64 -9.72 3.32
CA VAL A 118 2.82 -9.09 4.37
C VAL A 118 3.62 -8.02 5.12
N ILE A 119 4.83 -8.34 5.59
CA ILE A 119 5.64 -7.37 6.35
C ILE A 119 6.22 -6.30 5.43
N GLY A 120 6.76 -6.69 4.26
CA GLY A 120 7.26 -5.76 3.26
C GLY A 120 6.16 -4.83 2.72
N GLY A 121 4.95 -5.36 2.55
CA GLY A 121 3.77 -4.57 2.21
C GLY A 121 3.45 -3.48 3.24
N VAL A 122 3.52 -3.79 4.54
CA VAL A 122 3.27 -2.80 5.60
C VAL A 122 4.40 -1.78 5.72
N LEU A 123 5.66 -2.23 5.72
CA LEU A 123 6.80 -1.36 6.00
C LEU A 123 7.19 -0.49 4.81
N GLY A 124 7.15 -1.06 3.60
CA GLY A 124 7.53 -0.41 2.36
C GLY A 124 6.32 0.10 1.58
N GLY A 125 5.52 -0.82 1.03
CA GLY A 125 4.47 -0.48 0.07
C GLY A 125 3.44 0.52 0.59
N ALA A 126 2.80 0.21 1.72
CA ALA A 126 1.78 1.07 2.30
C ALA A 126 2.33 2.44 2.72
N VAL A 127 3.59 2.51 3.18
CA VAL A 127 4.24 3.77 3.55
C VAL A 127 4.57 4.58 2.30
N GLN A 128 5.12 3.95 1.27
CA GLN A 128 5.43 4.60 0.00
C GLN A 128 4.18 5.23 -0.61
N ASP A 129 3.08 4.48 -0.69
CA ASP A 129 1.81 4.97 -1.24
C ASP A 129 1.27 6.13 -0.40
N PHE A 130 1.28 5.99 0.92
CA PHE A 130 0.80 7.03 1.83
C PHE A 130 1.60 8.32 1.74
N VAL A 131 2.94 8.21 1.71
CA VAL A 131 3.86 9.36 1.55
C VAL A 131 3.67 10.02 0.18
N THR A 132 3.56 9.23 -0.89
CA THR A 132 3.39 9.75 -2.26
C THR A 132 2.06 10.49 -2.40
N LEU A 133 0.98 9.93 -1.87
CA LEU A 133 -0.34 10.57 -1.87
C LEU A 133 -0.33 11.85 -1.05
N PHE A 134 0.26 11.81 0.15
CA PHE A 134 0.40 13.00 1.00
C PHE A 134 1.16 14.12 0.28
N CYS A 135 2.31 13.81 -0.32
CA CYS A 135 3.09 14.77 -1.07
C CYS A 135 2.30 15.36 -2.25
N SER A 136 1.60 14.53 -3.02
CA SER A 136 0.77 14.96 -4.15
C SER A 136 -0.34 15.91 -3.71
N ILE A 137 -1.10 15.57 -2.66
CA ILE A 137 -2.16 16.42 -2.11
C ILE A 137 -1.60 17.76 -1.63
N ARG A 138 -0.40 17.78 -1.06
CA ARG A 138 0.27 19.02 -0.60
C ARG A 138 0.73 19.92 -1.75
N ARG A 139 0.77 19.39 -2.98
CA ARG A 139 1.16 20.08 -4.21
C ARG A 139 0.01 20.08 -5.22
N ASP A 140 -1.22 20.24 -4.74
CA ASP A 140 -2.42 20.39 -5.56
C ASP A 140 -2.68 19.23 -6.52
N GLY A 141 -2.42 18.00 -6.07
CA GLY A 141 -2.69 16.79 -6.85
C GLY A 141 -1.71 16.58 -8.01
N LYS A 142 -0.55 17.26 -8.02
CA LYS A 142 0.46 17.10 -9.07
C LYS A 142 0.96 15.66 -9.15
N SER A 143 1.26 15.24 -10.38
CA SER A 143 1.88 13.94 -10.67
C SER A 143 3.30 13.86 -10.12
N LEU A 144 3.79 12.64 -9.88
CA LEU A 144 5.14 12.40 -9.35
C LEU A 144 6.23 13.00 -10.23
N GLY A 145 6.11 12.90 -11.56
CA GLY A 145 7.06 13.53 -12.48
C GLY A 145 7.06 15.06 -12.38
N LYS A 146 5.87 15.68 -12.22
CA LYS A 146 5.77 17.13 -12.05
C LYS A 146 6.33 17.58 -10.70
N MET A 147 6.09 16.83 -9.64
CA MET A 147 6.70 17.09 -8.32
C MET A 147 8.22 16.95 -8.36
N ALA A 148 8.76 15.91 -9.02
CA ALA A 148 10.19 15.73 -9.19
C ALA A 148 10.83 16.88 -9.99
N LYS A 149 10.13 17.40 -11.01
CA LYS A 149 10.56 18.57 -11.77
C LYS A 149 10.66 19.82 -10.89
N ASP A 150 9.63 20.06 -10.09
CA ASP A 150 9.51 21.28 -9.28
C ASP A 150 10.47 21.29 -8.08
N GLU A 151 10.79 20.12 -7.50
CA GLU A 151 11.58 20.02 -6.25
C GLU A 151 13.06 19.61 -6.45
N ILE A 152 13.39 18.82 -7.48
CA ILE A 152 14.75 18.30 -7.68
C ILE A 152 15.47 19.09 -8.77
N SER A 153 15.01 18.97 -10.01
CA SER A 153 15.55 19.66 -11.19
C SER A 153 14.73 19.30 -12.42
N GLU A 154 14.91 20.06 -13.50
CA GLU A 154 14.30 19.73 -14.80
C GLU A 154 14.69 18.34 -15.31
N LEU A 155 15.96 17.94 -15.17
CA LEU A 155 16.43 16.60 -15.52
C LEU A 155 15.83 15.52 -14.61
N GLY A 156 15.70 15.79 -13.31
CA GLY A 156 15.03 14.90 -12.35
C GLY A 156 13.56 14.67 -12.69
N GLY A 157 12.87 15.72 -13.11
CA GLY A 157 11.49 15.64 -13.60
C GLY A 157 11.34 14.78 -14.85
N TRP A 158 12.20 15.01 -15.85
CA TRP A 158 12.17 14.25 -17.11
C TRP A 158 12.49 12.76 -16.89
N THR A 159 13.52 12.46 -16.09
CA THR A 159 13.88 11.07 -15.77
C THR A 159 12.77 10.35 -15.01
N ALA A 160 12.13 11.02 -14.04
CA ALA A 160 10.97 10.46 -13.33
C ALA A 160 9.80 10.19 -14.29
N LEU A 161 9.50 11.11 -15.20
CA LEU A 161 8.37 10.99 -16.13
C LEU A 161 8.59 9.86 -17.15
N VAL A 162 9.81 9.74 -17.69
CA VAL A 162 10.21 8.61 -18.55
C VAL A 162 10.18 7.30 -17.77
N GLY A 163 10.69 7.28 -16.54
CA GLY A 163 10.68 6.09 -15.68
C GLY A 163 9.25 5.59 -15.40
N VAL A 164 8.34 6.49 -15.03
CA VAL A 164 6.92 6.15 -14.81
C VAL A 164 6.28 5.62 -16.09
N LEU A 165 6.55 6.24 -17.25
CA LEU A 165 6.06 5.75 -18.54
C LEU A 165 6.54 4.33 -18.84
N LEU A 166 7.84 4.05 -18.67
CA LEU A 166 8.41 2.72 -18.89
C LEU A 166 7.79 1.67 -17.96
N ILE A 167 7.61 2.01 -16.68
CA ILE A 167 6.95 1.12 -15.71
C ILE A 167 5.51 0.84 -16.12
N MET A 168 4.75 1.85 -16.56
CA MET A 168 3.38 1.67 -17.06
C MET A 168 3.33 0.75 -18.28
N VAL A 169 4.26 0.91 -19.24
CA VAL A 169 4.36 0.03 -20.41
C VAL A 169 4.63 -1.41 -20.00
N ILE A 170 5.59 -1.64 -19.08
CA ILE A 170 5.89 -2.98 -18.57
C ILE A 170 4.67 -3.59 -17.88
N LEU A 171 3.95 -2.82 -17.06
CA LEU A 171 2.76 -3.30 -16.36
C LEU A 171 1.65 -3.68 -17.34
N ILE A 172 1.38 -2.87 -18.36
CA ILE A 172 0.39 -3.19 -19.41
C ILE A 172 0.82 -4.44 -20.18
N ALA A 173 2.10 -4.56 -20.53
CA ALA A 173 2.62 -5.75 -21.23
C ALA A 173 2.46 -7.03 -20.40
N VAL A 174 2.70 -6.98 -19.09
CA VAL A 174 2.47 -8.12 -18.18
C VAL A 174 0.98 -8.46 -18.09
N VAL A 175 0.09 -7.46 -17.99
CA VAL A 175 -1.36 -7.71 -17.99
C VAL A 175 -1.79 -8.37 -19.30
N ALA A 176 -1.32 -7.89 -20.45
CA ALA A 176 -1.61 -8.45 -21.76
C ALA A 176 -1.02 -9.85 -22.00
N LEU A 177 0.00 -10.25 -21.23
CA LEU A 177 0.54 -11.61 -21.26
C LEU A 177 -0.33 -12.59 -20.45
N VAL A 178 -0.95 -12.11 -19.37
CA VAL A 178 -1.73 -12.93 -18.43
C VAL A 178 -3.20 -13.04 -18.85
N VAL A 179 -3.75 -12.03 -19.53
CA VAL A 179 -5.14 -11.93 -20.00
C VAL A 179 -5.19 -12.03 -21.52
#